data_AF-A4U261-F1
#
_entry.id   AF-A4U261-F1
#
_cell.length_a   1.000
_cell.length_b   1.000
_cell.length_c   1.000
_cell.angle_alpha   90.00
_cell.angle_beta   90.00
_cell.angle_gamma   90.00
#
_symmetry.space_group_name_H-M   'P 1'
#
loop_
_entity.id
_entity.type
_entity.pdbx_description
1 polymer ?
#
loop_
_entity_poly.entity_id
_entity_poly.type
_entity_poly.pdbx_seq_one_letter_code
_entity_poly.pdbx_strand_id
1 'polypeptide(L)'
;MTVQSDESLYFQIDKAERSLQRTIDWVSRHDVRSNGLFGISIAMMGMLSTVVPPFSQWNVEIAISISLTVVSFIVTITSLLLGVLPRTTTQTQSILFFGSAARMDCDDLLAKFTAATPASYLDDLVAQYHVNAVIVDLKFRLLKVSMLGLSSMLLPWMLSIYFCKVIGNIP
;
A
#
# COMPACT_ATOMS: atom_id res chain seq x y z
N MET A 1 39.65 -12.96 22.99
CA MET A 1 38.18 -13.20 22.99
C MET A 1 37.38 -12.07 22.34
N THR A 2 37.89 -10.84 22.26
CA THR A 2 37.19 -9.67 21.68
C THR A 2 37.05 -9.69 20.15
N VAL A 3 38.05 -10.18 19.42
CA VAL A 3 38.03 -10.19 17.94
C VAL A 3 36.89 -11.06 17.39
N GLN A 4 36.61 -12.21 18.01
CA GLN A 4 35.57 -13.13 17.55
C GLN A 4 34.15 -12.66 17.92
N SER A 5 33.99 -11.89 19.00
CA SER A 5 32.72 -11.24 19.31
C SER A 5 32.41 -10.12 18.33
N ASP A 6 33.42 -9.35 17.93
CA ASP A 6 33.25 -8.23 17.00
C ASP A 6 32.89 -8.72 15.59
N GLU A 7 33.56 -9.76 15.08
CA GLU A 7 33.22 -10.39 13.80
C GLU A 7 31.77 -10.93 13.78
N SER A 8 31.34 -11.55 14.88
CA SER A 8 29.95 -12.03 15.01
C SER A 8 28.92 -10.89 15.01
N LEU A 9 29.28 -9.72 15.53
CA LEU A 9 28.41 -8.55 15.60
C LEU A 9 28.26 -7.89 14.23
N TYR A 10 29.35 -7.69 13.49
CA TYR A 10 29.29 -7.16 12.13
C TYR A 10 28.52 -8.08 11.19
N PHE A 11 28.66 -9.40 11.34
CA PHE A 11 27.83 -10.35 10.59
C PHE A 11 26.33 -10.20 10.87
N GLN A 12 25.96 -9.96 12.14
CA GLN A 12 24.56 -9.71 12.51
C GLN A 12 24.04 -8.40 11.94
N ILE A 13 24.87 -7.35 11.92
CA ILE A 13 24.54 -6.06 11.30
C ILE A 13 24.26 -6.23 9.82
N ASP A 14 25.15 -6.86 9.04
CA ASP A 14 24.94 -7.09 7.60
C ASP A 14 23.64 -7.88 7.35
N LYS A 15 23.36 -8.91 8.16
CA LYS A 15 22.11 -9.68 8.08
C LYS A 15 20.88 -8.81 8.35
N ALA A 16 20.94 -7.93 9.35
CA ALA A 16 19.85 -7.04 9.71
C ALA A 16 19.61 -5.97 8.63
N GLU A 17 20.67 -5.35 8.12
CA GLU A 17 20.61 -4.39 7.01
C GLU A 17 19.98 -5.00 5.75
N ARG A 18 20.42 -6.20 5.35
CA ARG A 18 19.82 -6.91 4.21
C ARG A 18 18.34 -7.22 4.43
N SER A 19 17.94 -7.54 5.66
CA SER A 19 16.54 -7.85 5.98
C SER A 19 15.67 -6.58 5.96
N LEU A 20 16.18 -5.48 6.51
CA LEU A 20 15.55 -4.17 6.43
C LEU A 20 15.41 -3.73 4.97
N GLN A 21 16.48 -3.80 4.17
CA GLN A 21 16.47 -3.43 2.75
C GLN A 21 15.43 -4.24 1.95
N ARG A 22 15.40 -5.58 2.12
CA ARG A 22 14.38 -6.42 1.48
C ARG A 22 12.97 -6.00 1.85
N THR A 23 12.74 -5.60 3.10
CA THR A 23 11.43 -5.17 3.57
C THR A 23 11.03 -3.83 2.93
N ILE A 24 11.96 -2.89 2.82
CA ILE A 24 11.77 -1.63 2.09
C ILE A 24 11.46 -1.91 0.62
N ASP A 25 12.18 -2.84 -0.02
CA ASP A 25 11.91 -3.25 -1.40
C ASP A 25 10.51 -3.83 -1.58
N TRP A 26 10.00 -4.57 -0.57
CA TRP A 26 8.62 -5.08 -0.59
C TRP A 26 7.57 -3.98 -0.54
N VAL A 27 7.83 -2.85 0.14
CA VAL A 27 6.96 -1.66 0.09
C VAL A 27 6.87 -1.14 -1.34
N SER A 28 8.01 -0.97 -2.02
CA SER A 28 8.05 -0.53 -3.41
C SER A 28 7.27 -1.47 -4.35
N ARG A 29 7.44 -2.79 -4.19
CA ARG A 29 6.69 -3.80 -4.97
C ARG A 29 5.18 -3.73 -4.71
N HIS A 30 4.77 -3.47 -3.47
CA HIS A 30 3.37 -3.24 -3.13
C HIS A 30 2.82 -2.00 -3.86
N ASP A 31 3.55 -0.89 -3.85
CA ASP A 31 3.09 0.37 -4.42
C ASP A 31 2.97 0.29 -5.95
N VAL A 32 3.91 -0.39 -6.62
CA VAL A 32 3.80 -0.68 -8.07
C VAL A 32 2.52 -1.46 -8.40
N ARG A 33 2.22 -2.52 -7.65
CA ARG A 33 1.01 -3.34 -7.88
C ARG A 33 -0.27 -2.57 -7.57
N SER A 34 -0.27 -1.79 -6.49
CA SER A 34 -1.41 -0.96 -6.09
C SER A 34 -1.71 0.10 -7.14
N ASN A 35 -0.68 0.77 -7.67
CA ASN A 35 -0.83 1.76 -8.74
C ASN A 35 -1.36 1.13 -10.05
N GLY A 36 -0.91 -0.09 -10.37
CA GLY A 36 -1.46 -0.86 -11.49
C GLY A 36 -2.96 -1.13 -11.34
N LEU A 37 -3.40 -1.59 -10.17
CA LEU A 37 -4.81 -1.84 -9.87
C LEU A 37 -5.65 -0.54 -9.87
N PHE A 38 -5.09 0.55 -9.38
CA PHE A 38 -5.72 1.88 -9.47
C PHE A 38 -5.94 2.28 -10.92
N GLY A 39 -4.92 2.18 -11.77
CA GLY A 39 -5.03 2.53 -13.20
C GLY A 39 -6.12 1.73 -13.91
N ILE A 40 -6.19 0.42 -13.66
CA ILE A 40 -7.25 -0.45 -14.19
C ILE A 40 -8.63 0.01 -13.71
N SER A 41 -8.76 0.28 -12.41
CA SER A 41 -10.05 0.70 -11.82
C SER A 41 -10.54 2.02 -12.41
N ILE A 42 -9.66 3.01 -12.56
CA ILE A 42 -10.00 4.29 -13.20
C ILE A 42 -10.39 4.11 -14.67
N ALA A 43 -9.68 3.26 -15.41
CA ALA A 43 -10.03 2.95 -16.80
C ALA A 43 -11.41 2.30 -16.92
N MET A 44 -11.74 1.35 -16.02
CA MET A 44 -13.06 0.72 -15.97
C MET A 44 -14.18 1.72 -15.65
N MET A 45 -13.94 2.65 -14.73
CA MET A 45 -14.89 3.73 -14.42
C MET A 45 -15.09 4.66 -15.62
N GLY A 46 -14.00 5.06 -16.29
CA GLY A 46 -14.05 5.90 -17.48
C GLY A 46 -14.79 5.22 -18.64
N MET A 47 -14.62 3.91 -18.83
CA MET A 47 -15.41 3.17 -19.81
C MET A 47 -16.89 3.13 -19.44
N LEU A 48 -17.24 2.87 -18.17
CA LEU A 48 -18.62 2.86 -17.73
C LEU A 48 -19.30 4.22 -17.93
N SER A 49 -18.62 5.33 -17.65
CA SER A 49 -19.20 6.67 -17.82
C SER A 49 -19.58 7.00 -19.26
N THR A 50 -18.94 6.38 -20.26
CA THR A 50 -19.29 6.58 -21.68
C THR A 50 -20.54 5.84 -22.13
N VAL A 51 -20.99 4.83 -21.38
CA VAL A 51 -22.13 3.98 -21.77
C VAL A 51 -23.36 4.20 -20.90
N VAL A 52 -23.23 4.89 -19.77
CA VAL A 52 -24.35 5.14 -18.86
C VAL A 52 -25.35 6.10 -19.52
N PRO A 53 -26.63 5.72 -19.62
CA PRO A 53 -27.66 6.58 -20.19
C PRO A 53 -28.09 7.69 -19.19
N PRO A 54 -28.78 8.74 -19.66
CA PRO A 54 -29.37 9.75 -18.79
C PRO A 54 -30.32 9.14 -17.76
N PHE A 55 -30.42 9.76 -16.57
CA PHE A 55 -31.26 9.27 -15.47
C PHE A 55 -32.74 9.05 -15.83
N SER A 56 -33.26 9.75 -16.85
CA SER A 56 -34.63 9.57 -17.34
C SER A 56 -34.88 8.21 -18.00
N GLN A 57 -33.82 7.51 -18.42
CA GLN A 57 -33.87 6.20 -19.08
C GLN A 57 -33.46 5.07 -18.12
N TRP A 58 -33.39 5.33 -16.81
CA TRP A 58 -32.96 4.33 -15.85
C TRP A 58 -34.11 3.39 -15.46
N ASN A 59 -33.91 2.12 -15.78
CA ASN A 59 -34.73 1.01 -15.30
C ASN A 59 -34.21 0.52 -13.94
N VAL A 60 -34.99 -0.32 -13.27
CA VAL A 60 -34.60 -0.93 -11.99
C VAL A 60 -33.33 -1.79 -12.15
N GLU A 61 -33.17 -2.49 -13.26
CA GLU A 61 -32.01 -3.34 -13.57
C GLU A 61 -30.73 -2.52 -13.75
N ILE A 62 -30.83 -1.39 -14.47
CA ILE A 62 -29.72 -0.44 -14.65
C ILE A 62 -29.34 0.16 -13.30
N ALA A 63 -30.33 0.62 -12.52
CA ALA A 63 -30.09 1.20 -11.21
C ALA A 63 -29.41 0.21 -10.25
N ILE A 64 -29.87 -1.05 -10.19
CA ILE A 64 -29.28 -2.09 -9.33
C ILE A 64 -27.86 -2.42 -9.76
N SER A 65 -27.62 -2.66 -11.06
CA SER A 65 -26.30 -3.04 -11.58
C SER A 65 -25.27 -1.94 -11.35
N ILE A 66 -25.60 -0.68 -11.70
CA ILE A 66 -24.73 0.48 -11.47
C ILE A 66 -24.47 0.66 -9.97
N SER A 67 -25.48 0.55 -9.11
CA SER A 67 -25.31 0.70 -7.66
C SER A 67 -24.35 -0.34 -7.10
N LEU A 68 -24.49 -1.61 -7.52
CA LEU A 68 -23.60 -2.69 -7.09
C LEU A 68 -22.16 -2.46 -7.58
N THR A 69 -22.00 -1.98 -8.82
CA THR A 69 -20.69 -1.62 -9.38
C THR A 69 -20.06 -0.47 -8.60
N VAL A 70 -20.81 0.60 -8.30
CA VAL A 70 -20.33 1.76 -7.53
C VAL A 70 -19.89 1.35 -6.13
N VAL A 71 -20.70 0.57 -5.41
CA VAL A 71 -20.32 0.06 -4.09
C VAL A 71 -19.03 -0.75 -4.15
N SER A 72 -18.89 -1.61 -5.16
CA SER A 72 -17.68 -2.43 -5.36
C SER A 72 -16.44 -1.56 -5.68
N PHE A 73 -16.60 -0.50 -6.47
CA PHE A 73 -15.55 0.48 -6.71
C PHE A 73 -15.15 1.20 -5.43
N ILE A 74 -16.11 1.67 -4.62
CA ILE A 74 -15.84 2.37 -3.37
C ILE A 74 -15.03 1.47 -2.44
N VAL A 75 -15.43 0.21 -2.26
CA VAL A 75 -14.69 -0.74 -1.42
C VAL A 75 -13.26 -0.95 -1.94
N THR A 76 -13.11 -1.21 -3.23
CA THR A 76 -11.80 -1.50 -3.86
C THR A 76 -10.86 -0.30 -3.84
N ILE A 77 -11.36 0.88 -4.18
CA ILE A 77 -10.58 2.13 -4.18
C ILE A 77 -10.21 2.52 -2.74
N THR A 78 -11.12 2.38 -1.78
CA THR A 78 -10.83 2.68 -0.38
C THR A 78 -9.74 1.75 0.17
N SER A 79 -9.81 0.45 -0.10
CA SER A 79 -8.76 -0.48 0.36
C SER A 79 -7.41 -0.22 -0.30
N LEU A 80 -7.40 0.16 -1.59
CA LEU A 80 -6.17 0.58 -2.28
C LEU A 80 -5.60 1.88 -1.68
N LEU A 81 -6.44 2.90 -1.44
CA LEU A 81 -6.01 4.18 -0.85
C LEU A 81 -5.41 3.94 0.54
N LEU A 82 -6.10 3.19 1.40
CA LEU A 82 -5.60 2.83 2.73
C LEU A 82 -4.29 2.01 2.70
N GLY A 83 -4.05 1.28 1.62
CA GLY A 83 -2.81 0.53 1.40
C GLY A 83 -1.64 1.42 0.96
N VAL A 84 -1.90 2.44 0.14
CA VAL A 84 -0.86 3.34 -0.37
C VAL A 84 -0.49 4.42 0.66
N LEU A 85 -1.44 4.87 1.47
CA LEU A 85 -1.20 5.94 2.45
C LEU A 85 0.00 5.63 3.36
N PRO A 86 0.93 6.59 3.52
CA PRO A 86 2.14 6.39 4.28
C PRO A 86 1.83 6.27 5.77
N ARG A 87 2.40 5.26 6.42
CA ARG A 87 2.34 5.10 7.88
C ARG A 87 3.68 5.50 8.46
N THR A 88 3.77 6.73 8.97
CA THR A 88 5.02 7.34 9.46
C THR A 88 5.04 7.57 10.97
N THR A 89 4.01 7.08 11.68
CA THR A 89 3.96 7.16 13.14
C THR A 89 4.81 6.05 13.72
N THR A 90 5.95 6.43 14.30
CA THR A 90 6.75 5.58 15.17
C THR A 90 7.08 6.36 16.43
N GLN A 91 7.13 5.66 17.56
CA GLN A 91 7.52 6.24 18.86
C GLN A 91 9.04 6.14 19.08
N THR A 92 9.78 5.44 18.23
CA THR A 92 11.23 5.28 18.36
C THR A 92 12.01 6.44 17.72
N GLN A 93 12.90 7.07 18.50
CA GLN A 93 13.88 8.03 18.00
C GLN A 93 15.07 7.30 17.35
N SER A 94 14.79 6.68 16.21
CA SER A 94 15.78 6.00 15.37
C SER A 94 16.60 7.00 14.54
N ILE A 95 17.89 6.72 14.37
CA ILE A 95 18.76 7.46 13.44
C ILE A 95 18.57 7.01 11.99
N LEU A 96 18.05 5.79 11.80
CA LEU A 96 17.78 5.19 10.49
C LEU A 96 16.41 5.56 9.91
N PHE A 97 15.42 5.85 10.77
CA PHE A 97 14.09 6.22 10.31
C PHE A 97 14.04 7.68 9.84
N PHE A 98 13.76 7.88 8.55
CA PHE A 98 13.66 9.21 7.93
C PHE A 98 12.73 10.16 8.68
N GLY A 99 11.59 9.67 9.20
CA GLY A 99 10.64 10.51 9.92
C GLY A 99 11.11 10.91 11.32
N SER A 100 12.03 10.16 11.93
CA SER A 100 12.66 10.54 13.20
C SER A 100 13.84 11.46 12.93
N ALA A 101 14.69 11.14 11.95
CA ALA A 101 15.79 11.99 11.51
C ALA A 101 15.32 13.38 11.09
N ALA A 102 14.23 13.49 10.32
CA ALA A 102 13.66 14.78 9.89
C ALA A 102 13.06 15.63 11.03
N ARG A 103 12.86 15.05 12.22
CA ARG A 103 12.34 15.74 13.42
C ARG A 103 13.42 16.10 14.43
N MET A 104 14.64 15.58 14.27
CA MET A 104 15.78 15.92 15.11
C MET A 104 16.49 17.15 14.53
N ASP A 105 17.12 17.94 15.40
CA ASP A 105 18.05 18.96 14.94
C ASP A 105 19.28 18.29 14.27
N CYS A 106 19.92 19.01 13.35
CA CYS A 106 21.09 18.50 12.63
C CYS A 106 22.24 18.15 13.60
N ASP A 107 22.48 19.01 14.60
CA ASP A 107 23.54 18.81 15.58
C ASP A 107 23.23 17.61 16.50
N ASP A 108 21.97 17.46 16.91
CA ASP A 108 21.49 16.32 17.70
C ASP A 108 21.61 15.00 16.93
N LEU A 109 21.24 15.01 15.64
CA LEU A 109 21.35 13.85 14.78
C LEU A 109 22.82 13.45 14.59
N LEU A 110 23.71 14.42 14.33
CA LEU A 110 25.14 14.17 14.19
C LEU A 110 25.74 13.62 15.48
N ALA A 111 25.38 14.18 16.63
CA ALA A 111 25.83 13.70 17.94
C ALA A 111 25.38 12.26 18.19
N LYS A 112 24.11 11.93 17.90
CA LYS A 112 23.61 10.54 18.01
C LYS A 112 24.29 9.59 17.04
N PHE A 113 24.51 10.02 15.80
CA PHE A 113 25.11 9.18 14.76
C PHE A 113 26.56 8.85 15.10
N THR A 114 27.33 9.83 15.58
CA THR A 114 28.74 9.64 15.98
C THR A 114 28.89 8.86 17.30
N ALA A 115 27.93 9.00 18.22
CA ALA A 115 27.92 8.25 19.48
C ALA A 115 27.39 6.80 19.34
N ALA A 116 26.85 6.43 18.18
CA ALA A 116 26.28 5.10 17.96
C ALA A 116 27.37 4.01 18.01
N THR A 117 27.19 3.05 18.90
CA THR A 117 28.00 1.83 18.94
C THR A 117 27.46 0.79 17.94
N PRO A 118 28.28 -0.18 17.49
CA PRO A 118 27.79 -1.26 16.63
C PRO A 118 26.61 -2.04 17.23
N ALA A 119 26.61 -2.24 18.55
CA ALA A 119 25.50 -2.89 19.25
C ALA A 119 24.21 -2.04 19.21
N SER A 120 24.28 -0.75 19.54
CA SER A 120 23.12 0.14 19.45
C SER A 120 22.61 0.33 18.02
N TYR A 121 23.51 0.26 17.03
CA TYR A 121 23.14 0.30 15.62
C TYR A 121 22.37 -0.96 15.19
N LEU A 122 22.83 -2.13 15.62
CA LEU A 122 22.10 -3.39 15.41
C LEU A 122 20.71 -3.35 16.05
N ASP A 123 20.59 -2.84 17.27
CA ASP A 123 19.30 -2.70 17.96
C ASP A 123 18.34 -1.79 17.17
N ASP A 124 18.82 -0.65 16.66
CA ASP A 124 18.00 0.25 15.84
C ASP A 124 17.61 -0.41 14.50
N LEU A 125 18.53 -1.13 13.85
CA LEU A 125 18.24 -1.89 12.63
C LEU A 125 17.13 -2.93 12.84
N VAL A 126 17.20 -3.70 13.91
CA VAL A 126 16.19 -4.72 14.23
C VAL A 126 14.84 -4.09 14.57
N ALA A 127 14.85 -2.97 15.31
CA ALA A 127 13.64 -2.22 15.60
C ALA A 127 12.99 -1.68 14.31
N GLN A 128 13.78 -1.09 13.40
CA GLN A 128 13.29 -0.60 12.11
C GLN A 128 12.80 -1.74 11.22
N TYR A 129 13.49 -2.88 11.20
CA TYR A 129 13.06 -4.05 10.46
C TYR A 129 11.68 -4.52 10.94
N HIS A 130 11.48 -4.64 12.26
CA HIS A 130 10.19 -5.05 12.82
C HIS A 130 9.05 -4.09 12.43
N VAL A 131 9.27 -2.78 12.61
CA VAL A 131 8.27 -1.76 12.24
C VAL A 131 7.93 -1.84 10.75
N ASN A 132 8.94 -1.90 9.88
CA ASN A 132 8.72 -2.02 8.44
C ASN A 132 8.03 -3.32 8.05
N ALA A 133 8.33 -4.44 8.72
CA ALA A 133 7.68 -5.72 8.47
C ALA A 133 6.18 -5.67 8.79
N VAL A 134 5.79 -5.04 9.91
CA VAL A 134 4.38 -4.82 10.27
C VAL A 134 3.67 -3.93 9.24
N ILE A 135 4.33 -2.87 8.77
CA ILE A 135 3.79 -1.98 7.73
C ILE A 135 3.55 -2.76 6.42
N VAL A 136 4.54 -3.53 5.99
CA VAL A 136 4.46 -4.36 4.77
C VAL A 136 3.35 -5.40 4.87
N ASP A 137 3.26 -6.13 5.98
CA ASP A 137 2.19 -7.12 6.21
C ASP A 137 0.80 -6.49 6.06
N LEU A 138 0.56 -5.36 6.74
CA LEU A 138 -0.72 -4.66 6.66
C LEU A 138 -1.02 -4.14 5.25
N LYS A 139 -0.01 -3.58 4.56
CA LYS A 139 -0.14 -3.15 3.14
C LYS A 139 -0.55 -4.33 2.25
N PHE A 140 0.11 -5.47 2.35
CA PHE A 140 -0.21 -6.65 1.55
C PHE A 140 -1.57 -7.27 1.87
N ARG A 141 -2.04 -7.22 3.13
CA ARG A 141 -3.42 -7.62 3.46
C ARG A 141 -4.45 -6.75 2.76
N LEU A 142 -4.26 -5.43 2.77
CA LEU A 142 -5.14 -4.50 2.07
C LEU A 142 -5.08 -4.72 0.55
N LEU A 143 -3.89 -4.94 -0.02
CA LEU A 143 -3.73 -5.27 -1.43
C LEU A 143 -4.49 -6.55 -1.81
N LYS A 144 -4.45 -7.59 -0.97
CA LYS A 144 -5.21 -8.82 -1.18
C LYS A 144 -6.72 -8.55 -1.21
N VAL A 145 -7.22 -7.74 -0.27
CA VAL A 145 -8.64 -7.34 -0.24
C VAL A 145 -8.99 -6.58 -1.53
N SER A 146 -8.16 -5.62 -1.96
CA SER A 146 -8.36 -4.88 -3.20
C SER A 146 -8.37 -5.78 -4.44
N MET A 147 -7.47 -6.77 -4.51
CA MET A 147 -7.44 -7.73 -5.61
C MET A 147 -8.71 -8.58 -5.67
N LEU A 148 -9.19 -9.06 -4.51
CA LEU A 148 -10.45 -9.80 -4.42
C LEU A 148 -11.65 -8.91 -4.76
N GLY A 149 -11.65 -7.66 -4.31
CA GLY A 149 -12.67 -6.65 -4.62
C GLY A 149 -12.73 -6.34 -6.12
N LEU A 150 -11.58 -6.16 -6.77
CA LEU A 150 -11.52 -5.94 -8.21
C LEU A 150 -12.07 -7.16 -8.97
N SER A 151 -11.67 -8.36 -8.58
CA SER A 151 -12.14 -9.61 -9.20
C SER A 151 -13.66 -9.78 -9.05
N SER A 152 -14.23 -9.49 -7.88
CA SER A 152 -15.67 -9.59 -7.65
C SER A 152 -16.45 -8.48 -8.36
N MET A 153 -15.84 -7.30 -8.53
CA MET A 153 -16.42 -6.15 -9.25
C MET A 153 -16.55 -6.37 -10.77
N LEU A 154 -15.74 -7.24 -11.37
CA LEU A 154 -15.78 -7.50 -12.81
C LEU A 154 -17.19 -7.91 -13.28
N LEU A 155 -17.86 -8.79 -12.54
CA LEU A 155 -19.21 -9.27 -12.89
C LEU A 155 -20.26 -8.14 -12.90
N PRO A 156 -20.49 -7.38 -11.81
CA PRO A 156 -21.46 -6.31 -11.83
C PRO A 156 -21.09 -5.20 -12.82
N TRP A 157 -19.79 -4.92 -13.03
CA TRP A 157 -19.36 -3.95 -14.05
C TRP A 157 -19.72 -4.39 -15.47
N MET A 158 -19.48 -5.66 -15.83
CA MET A 158 -19.88 -6.21 -17.13
C MET A 158 -21.41 -6.19 -17.31
N LEU A 159 -22.17 -6.54 -16.27
CA LEU A 159 -23.63 -6.47 -16.29
C LEU A 159 -24.13 -5.04 -16.47
N SER A 160 -23.51 -4.07 -15.80
CA SER A 160 -23.84 -2.65 -15.96
C SER A 160 -23.63 -2.19 -17.39
N ILE A 161 -22.51 -2.55 -18.02
CA ILE A 161 -22.26 -2.22 -19.43
C ILE A 161 -23.32 -2.88 -20.34
N TYR A 162 -23.62 -4.16 -20.10
CA TYR A 162 -24.60 -4.91 -20.88
C TYR A 162 -25.98 -4.25 -20.79
N PHE A 163 -26.49 -3.99 -19.59
CA PHE A 163 -27.81 -3.38 -19.41
C PHE A 163 -27.87 -1.95 -19.94
N CYS A 164 -26.83 -1.14 -19.71
CA CYS A 164 -26.78 0.21 -20.26
C CYS A 164 -26.81 0.23 -21.80
N LYS A 165 -26.07 -0.69 -22.46
CA LYS A 165 -26.03 -0.75 -23.93
C LYS A 165 -27.25 -1.41 -24.56
N VAL A 166 -27.81 -2.45 -23.94
CA VAL A 166 -28.89 -3.25 -24.54
C VAL A 166 -30.25 -2.68 -24.20
N ILE A 167 -30.46 -2.27 -22.94
CA ILE A 167 -31.75 -1.80 -22.45
C ILE A 167 -31.85 -0.28 -22.60
N GLY A 168 -30.77 0.46 -22.35
CA GLY A 168 -30.74 1.93 -22.48
C GLY A 168 -30.81 2.45 -23.91
N ASN A 169 -30.60 1.60 -24.93
CA ASN A 169 -30.73 1.97 -26.35
C ASN A 169 -32.09 1.56 -26.95
N ILE A 170 -33.05 1.09 -26.14
CA ILE A 170 -34.41 0.82 -26.63
C ILE A 170 -35.12 2.19 -26.68
N PRO A 171 -35.56 2.65 -27.87
CA PRO A 171 -36.19 3.96 -28.05
C PRO A 171 -37.52 4.12 -27.32
#